data_AF-A0A0F8Y941-F1
#
_entry.id   AF-A0A0F8Y941-F1
#
_cell.length_a   1.000
_cell.length_b   1.000
_cell.length_c   1.000
_cell.angle_alpha   90.00
_cell.angle_beta   90.00
_cell.angle_gamma   90.00
#
_symmetry.space_group_name_H-M   'P 1'
#
loop_
_entity.id
_entity.type
_entity.pdbx_description
1 polymer ?
#
loop_
_entity_poly.entity_id
_entity_poly.type
_entity_poly.pdbx_seq_one_letter_code
_entity_poly.pdbx_strand_id
1 'polypeptide(L)'
;EGGLAVAATAYDETTGRFMEVLTTEPGVQLYCGNFLDGTLASKSGGIYEHRGGFCLETQHYPDSPNHPNFPSTVLRPGEEFNSKTVFKFYVK
;
A
#
# COMPACT_ATOMS: atom_id res chain seq x y z
N GLU A 1 7.25 3.98 -18.49
CA GLU A 1 6.93 4.04 -17.05
C GLU A 1 5.87 5.10 -16.83
N GLY A 2 4.84 4.80 -16.03
CA GLY A 2 3.82 5.78 -15.68
C GLY A 2 4.40 6.84 -14.75
N GLY A 3 4.03 8.10 -14.95
CA GLY A 3 4.33 9.15 -13.98
C GLY A 3 3.68 8.86 -12.62
N LEU A 4 4.20 9.49 -11.57
CA LEU A 4 3.62 9.41 -10.23
C LEU A 4 2.13 9.79 -10.26
N ALA A 5 1.24 8.89 -9.85
CA ALA A 5 -0.21 9.09 -9.87
C ALA A 5 -0.84 8.73 -8.52
N VAL A 6 -1.98 9.34 -8.18
CA VAL A 6 -2.73 9.02 -6.96
C VAL A 6 -3.32 7.61 -7.09
N ALA A 7 -2.94 6.70 -6.20
CA ALA A 7 -3.43 5.34 -6.16
C ALA A 7 -4.53 5.13 -5.10
N ALA A 8 -4.43 5.82 -3.96
CA ALA A 8 -5.40 5.68 -2.88
C ALA A 8 -5.45 6.94 -2.01
N THR A 9 -6.58 7.12 -1.33
CA THR A 9 -6.73 8.10 -0.26
C THR A 9 -7.38 7.45 0.95
N ALA A 10 -6.99 7.88 2.15
CA ALA A 10 -7.59 7.47 3.41
C ALA A 10 -7.90 8.71 4.24
N TYR A 11 -9.09 8.75 4.81
CA TYR A 11 -9.58 9.89 5.59
C TYR A 11 -10.22 9.39 6.88
N ASP A 12 -9.83 9.98 8.01
CA ASP A 12 -10.51 9.81 9.28
C ASP A 12 -11.29 11.09 9.61
N GLU A 13 -12.61 11.02 9.46
CA GLU A 13 -13.55 12.11 9.75
C GLU A 13 -13.45 12.62 11.20
N THR A 14 -13.09 11.76 12.15
CA THR A 14 -13.05 12.11 13.57
C THR A 14 -11.88 13.05 13.88
N THR A 15 -10.75 12.86 13.21
CA THR A 15 -9.52 13.61 13.49
C THR A 15 -9.16 14.60 12.38
N GLY A 16 -9.84 14.54 11.24
CA GLY A 16 -9.52 15.33 10.05
C GLY A 16 -8.27 14.85 9.31
N ARG A 17 -7.59 13.80 9.81
CA ARG A 17 -6.36 13.29 9.18
C ARG A 17 -6.67 12.72 7.81
N PHE A 18 -5.91 13.17 6.83
CA PHE A 18 -5.98 12.71 5.46
C PHE A 18 -4.62 12.20 5.00
N MET A 19 -4.62 11.05 4.34
CA MET A 19 -3.46 10.46 3.68
C MET A 19 -3.77 10.26 2.20
N GLU A 20 -2.91 10.81 1.35
CA GLU A 20 -2.90 10.59 -0.10
C GLU A 20 -1.67 9.73 -0.44
N VAL A 21 -1.90 8.60 -1.12
CA VAL A 21 -0.83 7.70 -1.58
C VAL A 21 -0.67 7.87 -3.08
N LEU A 22 0.50 8.33 -3.50
CA LEU A 22 0.88 8.40 -4.90
C LEU A 22 1.93 7.33 -5.20
N THR A 23 1.88 6.73 -6.38
CA THR A 23 2.86 5.71 -6.77
C THR A 23 3.11 5.64 -8.27
N THR A 24 4.24 5.06 -8.65
CA THR A 24 4.54 4.64 -10.03
C THR A 24 4.11 3.19 -10.30
N GLU A 25 3.72 2.44 -9.27
CA GLU A 25 3.25 1.06 -9.38
C GLU A 25 1.88 0.96 -10.07
N PRO A 26 1.61 -0.13 -10.81
CA PRO A 26 0.37 -0.30 -11.55
C PRO A 26 -0.83 -0.71 -10.68
N GLY A 27 -0.61 -1.10 -9.41
CA GLY A 27 -1.63 -1.57 -8.49
C GLY A 27 -1.38 -1.20 -7.03
N VAL A 28 -2.42 -1.36 -6.21
CA VAL A 28 -2.37 -1.23 -4.75
C VAL A 28 -3.19 -2.34 -4.10
N GLN A 29 -2.59 -3.07 -3.17
CA GLN A 29 -3.29 -4.04 -2.33
C GLN A 29 -3.84 -3.31 -1.09
N LEU A 30 -5.15 -3.42 -0.88
CA LEU A 30 -5.79 -3.01 0.38
C LEU A 30 -5.96 -4.24 1.27
N TYR A 31 -5.24 -4.26 2.39
CA TYR A 31 -5.43 -5.25 3.44
C TYR A 31 -5.93 -4.59 4.71
N CYS A 32 -7.13 -4.97 5.17
CA CYS A 32 -7.79 -4.33 6.30
C CYS A 32 -7.43 -4.95 7.67
N GLY A 33 -6.23 -5.53 7.83
CA GLY A 33 -5.82 -6.08 9.13
C GLY A 33 -6.60 -7.32 9.57
N ASN A 34 -7.10 -8.13 8.63
CA ASN A 34 -8.04 -9.22 8.89
C ASN A 34 -7.48 -10.36 9.77
N PHE A 35 -6.16 -10.57 9.79
CA PHE A 35 -5.52 -11.64 10.57
C PHE A 35 -4.91 -11.14 11.88
N LEU A 36 -5.08 -9.86 12.22
CA LEU A 36 -4.81 -9.42 13.59
C LEU A 36 -5.83 -10.09 14.52
N ASP A 37 -5.34 -10.74 15.57
CA ASP A 37 -6.14 -11.56 16.49
C ASP A 37 -6.16 -11.01 17.93
N GLY A 38 -5.58 -9.82 18.15
CA GLY A 38 -5.53 -9.21 19.48
C GLY A 38 -4.50 -9.79 20.43
N THR A 39 -3.65 -10.72 19.99
CA THR A 39 -2.62 -11.32 20.87
C THR A 39 -1.34 -10.48 20.95
N LEU A 40 -1.13 -9.58 19.98
CA LEU A 40 0.05 -8.74 19.90
C LEU A 40 -0.13 -7.44 20.70
N ALA A 41 0.80 -7.15 21.59
CA ALA A 41 0.85 -5.88 22.31
C ALA A 41 1.14 -4.70 21.38
N SER A 42 0.40 -3.60 21.56
CA SER A 42 0.62 -2.34 20.85
C SER A 42 1.71 -1.48 21.49
N LYS A 43 2.44 -0.72 20.67
CA LYS A 43 3.47 0.23 21.13
C LYS A 43 2.92 1.38 21.97
N SER A 44 1.64 1.73 21.79
CA SER A 44 0.97 2.81 22.53
C SER A 44 0.21 2.31 23.77
N GLY A 45 0.42 1.05 24.17
CA GLY A 45 -0.42 0.36 25.14
C GLY A 45 -1.65 -0.27 24.47
N GLY A 46 -2.17 -1.33 25.09
CA GLY A 46 -3.23 -2.16 24.52
C GLY A 46 -2.70 -3.23 23.56
N ILE A 47 -3.53 -3.64 22.61
CA ILE A 47 -3.27 -4.72 21.65
C ILE A 47 -3.62 -4.30 20.22
N TYR A 48 -3.08 -4.98 19.21
CA TYR A 48 -3.53 -4.82 17.82
C TYR A 48 -4.72 -5.74 17.54
N GLU A 49 -5.92 -5.18 17.60
CA GLU A 49 -7.17 -5.91 17.40
C GLU A 49 -7.43 -6.27 15.92
N HIS A 50 -8.36 -7.20 15.70
CA HIS A 50 -8.88 -7.51 14.37
C HIS A 50 -9.34 -6.24 13.66
N ARG A 51 -8.77 -5.96 12.48
CA ARG A 51 -9.02 -4.72 11.72
C ARG A 51 -8.65 -3.43 12.46
N GLY A 52 -7.71 -3.49 13.41
CA GLY A 52 -7.16 -2.33 14.10
C GLY A 52 -6.26 -1.43 13.24
N GLY A 53 -6.07 -1.77 11.96
CA GLY A 53 -5.29 -1.01 10.99
C GLY A 53 -5.48 -1.55 9.58
N PHE A 54 -4.92 -0.84 8.60
CA PHE A 54 -4.95 -1.24 7.20
C PHE A 54 -3.61 -0.99 6.52
N CYS A 55 -3.36 -1.68 5.41
CA CYS A 55 -2.23 -1.48 4.53
C CYS A 55 -2.69 -0.99 3.15
N LEU A 56 -1.86 -0.17 2.53
CA LEU A 56 -1.96 0.22 1.11
C LEU A 56 -0.63 -0.12 0.46
N GLU A 57 -0.51 -1.35 -0.03
CA GLU A 57 0.74 -1.90 -0.54
C GLU A 57 0.80 -1.66 -2.05
N THR A 58 1.56 -0.66 -2.47
CA THR A 58 1.74 -0.32 -3.90
C THR A 58 2.64 -1.34 -4.57
N GLN A 59 2.19 -1.96 -5.65
CA GLN A 59 2.87 -3.09 -6.28
C GLN A 59 2.39 -3.37 -7.71
N HIS A 60 3.13 -4.26 -8.38
CA HIS A 60 2.62 -5.02 -9.51
C HIS A 60 1.52 -6.00 -9.09
N TYR A 61 0.78 -6.57 -10.05
CA TYR A 61 -0.35 -7.41 -9.72
C TYR A 61 0.10 -8.71 -9.05
N PRO A 62 -0.66 -9.22 -8.06
CA PRO A 62 -0.43 -10.56 -7.53
C PRO A 62 -0.36 -11.57 -8.66
N ASP A 63 0.57 -12.51 -8.55
CA ASP A 63 0.77 -13.61 -9.51
C ASP A 63 1.20 -13.17 -10.94
N SER A 64 1.68 -11.93 -11.12
CA SER A 64 2.20 -11.44 -12.41
C SER A 64 3.20 -12.37 -13.13
N PRO A 65 4.12 -13.10 -12.45
CA PRO A 65 4.99 -14.06 -13.12
C PRO A 65 4.26 -15.16 -13.92
N ASN A 66 3.03 -15.51 -13.54
CA ASN A 66 2.22 -16.56 -14.19
C ASN A 66 1.16 -16.01 -15.15
N HIS A 67 1.02 -14.69 -15.25
CA HIS A 67 0.03 -14.01 -16.07
C HIS A 67 0.70 -13.10 -17.11
N PRO A 68 0.96 -13.58 -18.34
CA PRO A 68 1.75 -12.85 -19.34
C PRO A 68 1.08 -11.56 -19.85
N ASN A 69 -0.20 -11.35 -19.55
CA ASN A 69 -0.94 -10.12 -19.84
C ASN A 69 -0.90 -9.09 -18.70
N PHE A 70 -0.30 -9.40 -17.55
CA PHE A 70 -0.07 -8.45 -16.47
C PHE A 70 1.22 -7.65 -16.70
N PRO A 71 1.38 -6.49 -16.04
CA PRO A 71 2.66 -5.80 -16.02
C PRO A 71 3.79 -6.76 -15.60
N SER A 72 4.86 -6.82 -16.40
CA SER A 72 5.97 -7.73 -16.17
C SER A 72 6.70 -7.38 -14.87
N THR A 73 7.02 -8.40 -14.08
CA THR A 73 7.88 -8.29 -12.89
C THR A 73 9.30 -8.82 -13.14
N VAL A 74 9.64 -9.16 -14.39
CA VAL A 74 10.98 -9.64 -14.75
C VAL A 74 11.94 -8.46 -14.85
N LEU A 75 13.08 -8.56 -14.16
CA LEU A 75 14.24 -7.68 -14.32
C LEU A 75 15.41 -8.50 -14.88
N ARG A 76 16.03 -8.03 -15.97
CA ARG A 76 17.14 -8.71 -16.65
C ARG A 76 18.48 -8.03 -16.34
N PRO A 77 19.62 -8.73 -16.52
CA PRO A 77 20.93 -8.13 -16.34
C PRO A 77 21.11 -6.86 -17.18
N GLY A 78 21.51 -5.76 -16.54
CA GLY A 78 21.70 -4.46 -17.18
C GLY A 78 20.45 -3.56 -17.18
N GLU A 79 19.29 -4.07 -16.78
CA GLU A 79 18.09 -3.26 -16.55
C GLU A 79 18.10 -2.66 -15.13
N GLU A 80 17.44 -1.51 -14.97
CA GLU A 80 17.20 -0.88 -13.68
C GLU A 80 15.72 -0.99 -13.33
N PHE A 81 15.43 -1.42 -12.09
CA PHE A 81 14.08 -1.34 -11.54
C PHE A 81 13.94 -0.05 -10.74
N ASN A 82 12.96 0.79 -11.10
CA ASN A 82 12.61 1.98 -10.33
C ASN A 82 11.15 1.92 -9.89
N SER A 83 10.92 2.16 -8.61
CA SER A 83 9.59 2.27 -8.02
C SER A 83 9.59 3.38 -6.98
N LYS A 84 8.51 4.16 -6.95
CA LYS A 84 8.35 5.27 -6.02
C LYS A 84 6.94 5.29 -5.47
N THR A 85 6.84 5.37 -4.15
CA THR A 85 5.60 5.63 -3.43
C THR A 85 5.77 6.82 -2.50
N VAL A 86 4.80 7.72 -2.51
CA VAL A 86 4.76 8.93 -1.71
C VAL A 86 3.53 8.89 -0.81
N PHE A 87 3.75 8.97 0.49
CA PHE A 87 2.70 9.13 1.50
C PHE A 87 2.61 10.60 1.90
N LYS A 88 1.56 11.28 1.42
CA LYS A 88 1.33 12.69 1.69
C LYS A 88 0.24 12.84 2.74
N PHE A 89 0.61 13.40 3.89
CA PHE A 89 -0.29 13.64 5.01
C PHE A 89 -0.68 15.11 5.10
N TYR A 90 -1.96 15.36 5.39
CA TYR A 90 -2.49 16.69 5.68
C TYR A 90 -3.78 16.57 6.50
N VAL A 91 -4.31 17.72 6.95
CA VAL A 91 -5.62 17.81 7.61
C VAL A 91 -6.61 18.38 6.60
N LYS A 92 -7.79 17.77 6.50
CA LYS A 92 -8.88 18.21 5.63
C LYS A 92 -9.98 18.90 6.43
#